data_AF-A0A8B3DA49-F1
#
_entry.id   AF-A0A8B3DA49-F1
#
_cell.length_a   1.000
_cell.length_b   1.000
_cell.length_c   1.000
_cell.angle_alpha   90.00
_cell.angle_beta   90.00
_cell.angle_gamma   90.00
#
_symmetry.space_group_name_H-M   'P 1'
#
loop_
_entity.id
_entity.type
_entity.pdbx_description
1 polymer ?
#
loop_
_entity_poly.entity_id
_entity_poly.type
_entity_poly.pdbx_seq_one_letter_code
_entity_poly.pdbx_strand_id
1 'polypeptide(L)'
;INPKEFYTTIDLTDIQHEFLKSVFYPNLRTSLPNWLGELANEQAMSFGLSKTNVINRKFGDVELLGGYDDASKQGNIFVFEKYQIHHLSIGGEGEYYIELLNAIKRK
;
A
#
# COMPACT_ATOMS: atom_id res chain seq x y z
N ILE A 1 -6.22 -3.72 -11.64
CA ILE A 1 -5.09 -2.85 -12.02
C ILE A 1 -3.97 -3.76 -12.51
N ASN A 2 -3.36 -3.48 -13.67
CA ASN A 2 -2.34 -4.35 -14.26
C ASN A 2 -0.98 -4.03 -13.60
N PRO A 3 -0.30 -4.99 -12.94
CA PRO A 3 0.98 -4.74 -12.25
C PRO A 3 2.07 -4.11 -13.13
N LYS A 4 1.96 -4.29 -14.45
CA LYS A 4 2.86 -3.71 -15.46
C LYS A 4 2.84 -2.19 -15.54
N GLU A 5 1.81 -1.51 -15.04
CA GLU A 5 1.71 -0.05 -15.14
C GLU A 5 2.47 0.69 -14.03
N PHE A 6 2.84 0.02 -12.93
CA PHE A 6 3.61 0.63 -11.84
C PHE A 6 5.10 0.22 -11.85
N TYR A 7 5.43 -0.97 -12.33
CA TYR A 7 6.80 -1.48 -12.36
C TYR A 7 7.11 -2.07 -13.73
N THR A 8 7.31 -1.20 -14.74
CA THR A 8 7.48 -1.58 -16.15
C THR A 8 8.68 -2.49 -16.45
N THR A 9 9.58 -2.72 -15.49
CA THR A 9 10.84 -3.47 -15.68
C THR A 9 11.03 -4.62 -14.69
N ILE A 10 10.17 -4.77 -13.68
CA ILE A 10 10.36 -5.77 -12.61
C ILE A 10 9.16 -6.71 -12.60
N ASP A 11 9.42 -7.98 -12.89
CA ASP A 11 8.44 -9.03 -12.66
C ASP A 11 8.34 -9.30 -11.16
N LEU A 12 7.24 -8.87 -10.56
CA LEU A 12 6.92 -9.14 -9.16
C LEU A 12 5.96 -10.34 -9.01
N THR A 13 5.76 -11.13 -10.07
CA THR A 13 4.98 -12.38 -10.00
C THR A 13 5.43 -13.21 -8.81
N ASP A 14 4.46 -13.78 -8.08
CA ASP A 14 4.62 -14.56 -6.84
C ASP A 14 5.09 -13.79 -5.58
N ILE A 15 5.74 -12.63 -5.71
CA ILE A 15 6.23 -11.83 -4.56
C ILE A 15 5.51 -10.49 -4.36
N GLN A 16 4.52 -10.19 -5.20
CA GLN A 16 3.75 -8.93 -5.18
C GLN A 16 3.21 -8.57 -3.79
N HIS A 17 2.60 -9.53 -3.10
CA HIS A 17 2.03 -9.32 -1.77
C HIS A 17 3.12 -8.98 -0.74
N GLU A 18 4.24 -9.70 -0.76
CA GLU A 18 5.35 -9.51 0.19
C GLU A 18 6.04 -8.18 -0.05
N PHE A 19 6.31 -7.86 -1.32
CA PHE A 19 6.87 -6.58 -1.73
C PHE A 19 5.98 -5.42 -1.29
N LEU A 20 4.69 -5.42 -1.66
CA LEU A 20 3.80 -4.32 -1.30
C LEU A 20 3.59 -4.21 0.22
N LYS A 21 3.56 -5.32 0.97
CA LYS A 21 3.55 -5.25 2.44
C LYS A 21 4.81 -4.61 3.01
N SER A 22 5.97 -4.82 2.41
CA SER A 22 7.23 -4.21 2.85
C SER A 22 7.31 -2.69 2.63
N VAL A 23 6.47 -2.15 1.74
CA VAL A 23 6.26 -0.70 1.61
C VAL A 23 5.70 -0.14 2.93
N PHE A 24 4.72 -0.84 3.51
CA PHE A 24 4.07 -0.43 4.76
C PHE A 24 4.83 -0.85 6.02
N TYR A 25 5.57 -1.96 5.98
CA TYR A 25 6.25 -2.54 7.14
C TYR A 25 7.77 -2.59 6.93
N PRO A 26 8.52 -1.62 7.47
CA PRO A 26 9.97 -1.52 7.25
C PRO A 26 10.75 -2.78 7.64
N ASN A 27 10.29 -3.51 8.65
CA ASN A 27 10.90 -4.75 9.11
C ASN A 27 10.80 -5.90 8.08
N LEU A 28 9.91 -5.83 7.09
CA LEU A 28 9.80 -6.83 6.02
C LEU A 28 10.76 -6.57 4.86
N ARG A 29 11.45 -5.42 4.83
CA ARG A 29 12.38 -5.09 3.75
C ARG A 29 13.65 -5.93 3.80
N THR A 30 14.06 -6.37 4.99
CA THR A 30 15.25 -7.20 5.19
C THR A 30 15.08 -8.64 4.73
N SER A 31 13.84 -9.11 4.55
CA SER A 31 13.55 -10.42 3.94
C SER A 31 13.53 -10.39 2.41
N LEU A 32 13.64 -9.20 1.80
CA LEU A 32 13.73 -9.04 0.35
C LEU A 32 15.19 -8.88 -0.07
N PRO A 33 15.53 -9.18 -1.35
CA PRO A 33 16.79 -8.74 -1.92
C PRO A 33 17.03 -7.24 -1.67
N ASN A 34 18.26 -6.83 -1.36
CA ASN A 34 18.56 -5.45 -0.94
C ASN A 34 17.97 -4.38 -1.87
N TRP A 35 18.14 -4.54 -3.18
CA TRP A 35 17.62 -3.61 -4.19
C TRP A 35 16.09 -3.49 -4.15
N LEU A 36 15.39 -4.56 -3.79
CA LEU A 36 13.93 -4.60 -3.69
C LEU A 36 13.46 -4.00 -2.37
N GLY A 37 14.21 -4.19 -1.28
CA GLY A 37 13.99 -3.52 -0.01
C GLY A 37 14.19 -2.00 -0.10
N GLU A 38 15.19 -1.55 -0.88
CA GLU A 38 15.40 -0.13 -1.21
C GLU A 38 14.24 0.44 -2.03
N LEU A 39 13.79 -0.27 -3.07
CA LEU A 39 12.63 0.13 -3.86
C LEU A 39 11.36 0.25 -3.00
N ALA A 40 11.14 -0.69 -2.07
CA ALA A 40 10.02 -0.63 -1.14
C ALA A 40 10.11 0.59 -0.20
N ASN A 41 11.32 0.98 0.20
CA ASN A 41 11.56 2.17 1.00
C ASN A 41 11.28 3.46 0.22
N GLU A 42 11.74 3.54 -1.03
CA GLU A 42 11.45 4.67 -1.93
C GLU A 42 9.93 4.83 -2.15
N GLN A 43 9.24 3.70 -2.39
CA GLN A 43 7.79 3.71 -2.52
C GLN A 43 7.11 4.20 -1.23
N ALA A 44 7.58 3.75 -0.07
CA ALA A 44 7.03 4.17 1.22
C ALA A 44 7.19 5.68 1.46
N MET A 45 8.33 6.24 1.06
CA MET A 45 8.58 7.68 1.10
C MET A 45 7.65 8.44 0.16
N SER A 46 7.43 7.94 -1.07
CA SER A 46 6.50 8.56 -2.02
C SER A 46 5.04 8.59 -1.53
N PHE A 47 4.66 7.63 -0.69
CA PHE A 47 3.34 7.56 -0.06
C PHE A 47 3.27 8.32 1.28
N GLY A 48 4.36 8.97 1.70
CA GLY A 48 4.45 9.68 2.98
C GLY A 48 4.36 8.79 4.22
N LEU A 49 4.56 7.47 4.08
CA LEU A 49 4.43 6.51 5.18
C LEU A 49 5.53 6.64 6.26
N SER A 50 6.58 7.41 5.99
CA SER A 50 7.64 7.69 6.97
C SER A 50 7.18 8.56 8.14
N LYS A 51 6.05 9.27 7.99
CA LYS A 51 5.49 10.20 9.00
C LYS A 51 4.07 9.86 9.40
N THR A 52 3.53 8.78 8.86
CA THR A 52 2.11 8.44 8.96
C THR A 52 1.92 7.09 9.61
N ASN A 53 0.87 6.98 10.43
CA ASN A 53 0.44 5.69 10.96
C ASN A 53 -0.16 4.85 9.85
N VAL A 54 0.44 3.68 9.60
CA VAL A 54 -0.14 2.67 8.73
C VAL A 54 -1.44 2.17 9.33
N ILE A 55 -2.50 2.24 8.55
CA ILE A 55 -3.78 1.61 8.88
C ILE A 55 -3.71 0.17 8.38
N ASN A 56 -4.01 -0.78 9.27
CA ASN A 56 -4.23 -2.18 8.92
C ASN A 56 -5.63 -2.59 9.38
N ARG A 57 -6.48 -3.00 8.44
CA ARG A 57 -7.78 -3.61 8.74
C ARG A 57 -7.87 -4.97 8.05
N LYS A 58 -8.35 -5.99 8.76
CA LYS A 58 -8.60 -7.31 8.18
C LYS A 58 -10.09 -7.65 8.27
N PHE A 59 -10.65 -8.12 7.16
CA PHE A 59 -12.05 -8.52 7.05
C PHE A 59 -12.18 -9.82 6.24
N GLY A 60 -12.32 -10.96 6.93
CA GLY A 60 -12.27 -12.28 6.28
C GLY A 60 -10.91 -12.50 5.61
N ASP A 61 -10.93 -12.82 4.32
CA ASP A 61 -9.73 -13.07 3.49
C ASP A 61 -9.14 -11.79 2.88
N VAL A 62 -9.64 -10.61 3.27
CA VAL A 62 -9.18 -9.31 2.76
C VAL A 62 -8.37 -8.58 3.82
N GLU A 63 -7.19 -8.10 3.45
CA GLU A 63 -6.36 -7.19 4.25
C GLU A 63 -6.28 -5.83 3.59
N LEU A 64 -6.54 -4.77 4.34
CA LEU A 64 -6.42 -3.38 3.92
C LEU A 64 -5.22 -2.76 4.59
N LEU A 65 -4.28 -2.28 3.79
CA LEU A 65 -3.18 -1.43 4.26
C LEU A 65 -3.33 -0.05 3.66
N GLY A 66 -3.08 0.99 4.45
CA GLY A 66 -3.11 2.34 3.90
C GLY A 66 -2.39 3.35 4.75
N GLY A 67 -2.17 4.51 4.18
CA GLY A 67 -1.66 5.68 4.88
C GLY A 67 -2.15 6.95 4.20
N TYR A 68 -2.30 7.99 5.02
CA TYR A 68 -2.60 9.34 4.58
C TYR A 68 -1.47 10.29 4.95
N ASP A 69 -0.93 10.99 3.97
CA ASP A 69 0.05 12.05 4.17
C ASP A 69 -0.65 13.40 4.14
N ASP A 70 -0.70 14.06 5.30
CA ASP A 70 -1.34 15.36 5.45
C ASP A 70 -0.58 16.48 4.75
N ALA A 71 0.74 16.32 4.55
CA ALA A 71 1.56 17.33 3.88
C ALA A 71 1.25 17.40 2.38
N SER A 72 1.12 16.25 1.72
CA SER A 72 0.73 16.17 0.30
C SER A 72 -0.79 16.10 0.09
N LYS A 73 -1.58 16.02 1.16
CA LYS A 73 -3.03 15.81 1.13
C LYS A 73 -3.39 14.60 0.27
N GLN A 74 -2.66 13.49 0.45
CA GLN A 74 -2.80 12.29 -0.36
C GLN A 74 -2.93 11.04 0.51
N GLY A 75 -3.95 10.23 0.22
CA GLY A 75 -4.17 8.93 0.83
C GLY A 75 -3.95 7.79 -0.16
N ASN A 76 -3.34 6.71 0.31
CA ASN A 76 -3.19 5.48 -0.45
C ASN A 76 -3.75 4.31 0.35
N ILE A 77 -4.59 3.50 -0.28
CA ILE A 77 -5.19 2.30 0.30
C ILE A 77 -4.95 1.13 -0.66
N PHE A 78 -4.40 0.05 -0.12
CA PHE A 78 -4.19 -1.21 -0.80
C PHE A 78 -5.13 -2.25 -0.22
N VAL A 79 -5.91 -2.89 -1.09
CA VAL A 79 -6.81 -3.98 -0.76
C VAL A 79 -6.17 -5.28 -1.24
N PHE A 80 -5.68 -6.08 -0.31
CA PHE A 80 -5.07 -7.37 -0.57
C PHE A 80 -6.14 -8.46 -0.49
N GLU A 81 -6.36 -9.12 -1.61
CA GLU A 81 -7.13 -10.35 -1.70
C GLU A 81 -6.22 -11.52 -2.12
N LYS A 82 -6.76 -12.74 -2.11
CA LYS A 82 -6.00 -13.96 -2.39
C LYS A 82 -5.24 -13.95 -3.72
N TYR A 83 -5.85 -13.39 -4.77
CA TYR A 83 -5.29 -13.41 -6.13
C TYR A 83 -5.15 -12.03 -6.77
N GLN A 84 -5.53 -10.97 -6.05
CA GLN A 84 -5.54 -9.62 -6.59
C GLN A 84 -5.21 -8.60 -5.51
N ILE A 85 -4.64 -7.49 -5.96
CA ILE A 85 -4.36 -6.33 -5.14
C ILE A 85 -4.97 -5.13 -5.83
N HIS A 86 -5.82 -4.40 -5.12
CA HIS A 86 -6.36 -3.13 -5.60
C HIS A 86 -5.64 -1.98 -4.92
N HIS A 87 -5.41 -0.90 -5.66
CA HIS A 87 -4.85 0.34 -5.15
C HIS A 87 -5.86 1.45 -5.40
N LEU A 88 -6.19 2.17 -4.32
CA LEU A 88 -7.03 3.35 -4.32
C LEU A 88 -6.16 4.51 -3.86
N SER A 89 -6.03 5.54 -4.70
CA SER A 89 -5.40 6.80 -4.34
C SER A 89 -6.47 7.87 -4.25
N ILE A 90 -6.41 8.69 -3.19
CA ILE A 90 -7.33 9.80 -2.98
C ILE A 90 -6.52 11.07 -2.70
N GLY A 91 -6.87 12.14 -3.39
CA GLY A 91 -6.38 13.47 -3.08
C GLY A 91 -7.41 14.26 -2.29
N GLY A 92 -6.94 15.17 -1.45
CA GLY A 92 -7.78 16.06 -0.65
C GLY A 92 -7.67 15.80 0.84
N GLU A 93 -8.61 16.36 1.60
CA GLU A 93 -8.58 16.34 3.06
C GLU A 93 -8.70 14.92 3.64
N GLY A 94 -8.10 14.73 4.81
CA GLY A 94 -8.05 13.43 5.50
C GLY A 94 -9.43 12.86 5.83
N GLU A 95 -10.46 13.71 5.95
CA GLU A 95 -11.84 13.29 6.13
C GLU A 95 -12.32 12.38 4.99
N TYR A 96 -12.04 12.75 3.73
CA TYR A 96 -12.41 11.91 2.58
C TYR A 96 -11.67 10.58 2.56
N TYR A 97 -10.42 10.55 3.02
CA TYR A 97 -9.67 9.31 3.19
C TYR A 97 -10.31 8.39 4.25
N ILE A 98 -10.75 8.96 5.38
CA ILE A 98 -11.46 8.22 6.42
C ILE A 98 -12.84 7.73 5.93
N GLU A 99 -13.58 8.55 5.20
CA GLU A 99 -14.84 8.17 4.56
C GLU A 99 -14.64 6.99 3.61
N LEU A 100 -13.64 7.06 2.72
CA LEU A 100 -13.32 5.99 1.79
C LEU A 100 -12.95 4.70 2.53
N LEU A 101 -12.08 4.78 3.54
CA LEU A 101 -11.73 3.63 4.40
C LEU A 101 -12.94 2.99 5.08
N ASN A 102 -13.95 3.80 5.44
CA ASN A 102 -15.16 3.33 6.10
C ASN A 102 -16.20 2.79 5.10
N ALA A 103 -16.19 3.27 3.86
CA ALA A 103 -16.99 2.75 2.76
C ALA A 103 -16.48 1.38 2.28
N ILE A 104 -15.17 1.11 2.42
CA ILE A 104 -14.59 -0.22 2.19
C ILE A 104 -14.94 -1.12 3.39
N LYS A 105 -16.21 -1.54 3.47
CA LYS A 105 -16.72 -2.59 4.35
C LYS A 105 -17.46 -3.61 3.50
N ARG A 106 -17.19 -4.89 3.75
CA ARG A 106 -17.88 -6.00 3.08
C ARG A 106 -19.38 -5.90 3.40
N LYS A 107 -20.23 -5.91 2.37
CA LYS A 107 -21.64 -6.31 2.52
C LYS A 107 -21.71 -7.83 2.67
#